data_AF-A0A7C3FNJ9-F1
#
_entry.id   AF-A0A7C3FNJ9-F1
#
_cell.length_a   1.000
_cell.length_b   1.000
_cell.length_c   1.000
_cell.angle_alpha   90.00
_cell.angle_beta   90.00
_cell.angle_gamma   90.00
#
_symmetry.space_group_name_H-M   'P 1'
#
loop_
_entity.id
_entity.type
_entity.pdbx_description
1 polymer ?
#
loop_
_entity_poly.entity_id
_entity_poly.type
_entity_poly.pdbx_seq_one_letter_code
_entity_poly.pdbx_strand_id
1 'polypeptide(L)'
;MPEEPLISISEASQMLGVSEVTLRQWTDEGKIKAFITPGGHRRYSRAELKKFLGSHPKVLGIKDLVAKLEETAQQHREIARASLKNALWYHKLNAEAQEHLAELGRRLLSLIIKYITEPSKREEVVQLIRDIGHEHGEMLAKLELPLTDSVEAFLLHRSPILNATTQLMKRREILTGRVVEAISLVAQVLDEALVALVAAHQQHAVRLREEEWKEETPGDISDALAL
;
A
#
# COMPACT_ATOMS: atom_id res chain seq x y z
N MET A 1 23.47 44.58 -3.32
CA MET A 1 22.56 43.56 -3.89
C MET A 1 21.15 44.13 -3.76
N PRO A 2 20.36 44.29 -4.83
CA PRO A 2 18.98 44.76 -4.69
C PRO A 2 18.19 43.74 -3.85
N GLU A 3 17.39 44.22 -2.89
CA GLU A 3 16.51 43.36 -2.11
C GLU A 3 15.46 42.72 -3.03
N GLU A 4 15.34 41.40 -3.00
CA GLU A 4 14.29 40.70 -3.76
C GLU A 4 12.90 41.19 -3.30
N PRO A 5 11.96 41.45 -4.23
CA PRO A 5 10.63 41.93 -3.88
C PRO A 5 9.89 40.91 -2.99
N LEU A 6 9.23 41.42 -1.94
CA LEU A 6 8.38 40.60 -1.07
C LEU A 6 7.15 40.10 -1.84
N ILE A 7 6.80 38.83 -1.65
CA ILE A 7 5.67 38.19 -2.32
C ILE A 7 4.42 38.14 -1.45
N SER A 8 3.26 38.02 -2.08
CA SER A 8 1.97 37.88 -1.42
C SER A 8 1.83 36.54 -0.68
N ILE A 9 0.82 36.43 0.18
CA ILE A 9 0.54 35.18 0.89
C ILE A 9 0.16 34.04 -0.08
N SER A 10 -0.56 34.33 -1.15
CA SER A 10 -0.95 33.34 -2.17
C SER A 10 0.30 32.78 -2.88
N GLU A 11 1.22 33.65 -3.29
CA GLU A 11 2.47 33.21 -3.93
C GLU A 11 3.34 32.42 -2.95
N ALA A 12 3.42 32.87 -1.70
CA ALA A 12 4.18 32.19 -0.65
C ALA A 12 3.59 30.82 -0.31
N SER A 13 2.27 30.70 -0.18
CA SER A 13 1.61 29.42 0.11
C SER A 13 1.77 28.43 -1.04
N GLN A 14 1.70 28.92 -2.29
CA GLN A 14 1.97 28.11 -3.47
C GLN A 14 3.42 27.63 -3.52
N MET A 15 4.38 28.50 -3.18
CA MET A 15 5.80 28.15 -3.10
C MET A 15 6.09 27.11 -2.01
N LEU A 16 5.38 27.17 -0.88
CA LEU A 16 5.53 26.25 0.25
C LEU A 16 4.70 24.95 0.11
N GLY A 17 3.76 24.88 -0.82
CA GLY A 17 2.87 23.73 -0.98
C GLY A 17 1.85 23.56 0.15
N VAL A 18 1.45 24.64 0.83
CA VAL A 18 0.48 24.64 1.93
C VAL A 18 -0.69 25.58 1.63
N SER A 19 -1.77 25.51 2.42
CA SER A 19 -2.87 26.47 2.32
C SER A 19 -2.48 27.85 2.87
N GLU A 20 -3.13 28.92 2.41
CA GLU A 20 -2.94 30.25 3.01
C GLU A 20 -3.30 30.29 4.50
N VAL A 21 -4.27 29.49 4.93
CA VAL A 21 -4.67 29.38 6.35
C VAL A 21 -3.52 28.83 7.19
N THR A 22 -2.90 27.74 6.73
CA THR A 22 -1.71 27.15 7.35
C THR A 22 -0.56 28.16 7.42
N LEU A 23 -0.34 28.92 6.34
CA LEU A 23 0.72 29.93 6.31
C LEU A 23 0.44 31.12 7.26
N ARG A 24 -0.81 31.57 7.41
CA ARG A 24 -1.17 32.57 8.43
C ARG A 24 -0.87 32.04 9.82
N GLN A 25 -1.32 30.82 10.12
CA GLN A 25 -1.07 30.19 11.41
C GLN A 25 0.44 30.10 11.72
N TRP A 26 1.27 29.66 10.77
CA TRP A 26 2.73 29.62 10.96
C TRP A 26 3.35 31.00 11.14
N THR A 27 2.78 32.02 10.52
CA THR A 27 3.20 33.42 10.72
C THR A 27 2.86 33.88 12.14
N ASP A 28 1.65 33.58 12.60
CA ASP A 28 1.13 33.98 13.91
C ASP A 28 1.86 33.23 15.05
N GLU A 29 2.26 31.98 14.80
CA GLU A 29 3.11 31.17 15.69
C GLU A 29 4.60 31.57 15.64
N GLY A 30 4.98 32.53 14.78
CA GLY A 30 6.36 33.01 14.66
C GLY A 30 7.33 32.08 13.92
N LYS A 31 6.82 31.00 13.29
CA LYS A 31 7.64 30.03 12.51
C LYS A 31 8.17 30.65 11.22
N ILE A 32 7.37 31.51 10.58
CA ILE A 32 7.75 32.25 9.37
C ILE A 32 7.54 33.73 9.62
N LYS A 33 8.53 34.56 9.31
CA LYS A 33 8.39 36.01 9.38
C LYS A 33 7.61 36.54 8.18
N ALA A 34 6.70 37.47 8.44
CA ALA A 34 6.00 38.24 7.42
C ALA A 34 6.09 39.72 7.75
N PHE A 35 6.21 40.55 6.71
CA PHE A 35 5.97 41.97 6.80
C PHE A 35 4.47 42.24 6.66
N ILE A 36 3.89 43.02 7.57
CA ILE A 36 2.48 43.40 7.53
C ILE A 36 2.38 44.80 6.96
N THR A 37 1.65 44.96 5.85
CA THR A 37 1.40 46.28 5.28
C THR A 37 0.38 47.06 6.13
N PRO A 38 0.27 48.40 5.99
CA PRO A 38 -0.76 49.18 6.70
C PRO A 38 -2.20 48.67 6.49
N GLY A 39 -2.48 47.99 5.38
CA GLY A 39 -3.77 47.35 5.10
C GLY A 39 -3.94 45.94 5.67
N GLY A 40 -2.99 45.45 6.49
CA GLY A 40 -3.06 44.13 7.13
C GLY A 40 -2.64 42.95 6.25
N HIS A 41 -2.15 43.19 5.03
CA HIS A 41 -1.71 42.11 4.15
C HIS A 41 -0.31 41.62 4.55
N ARG A 42 -0.16 40.29 4.63
CA ARG A 42 1.14 39.62 4.86
C ARG A 42 1.98 39.63 3.56
N ARG A 43 3.27 39.90 3.70
CA ARG A 43 4.28 39.92 2.65
C ARG A 43 5.52 39.14 3.09
N TYR A 44 6.05 38.29 2.22
CA TYR A 44 7.07 37.30 2.58
C TYR A 44 8.34 37.45 1.74
N SER A 45 9.50 37.24 2.36
CA SER A 45 10.78 37.20 1.64
C SER A 45 10.97 35.84 0.97
N ARG A 46 11.16 35.80 -0.36
CA ARG A 46 11.48 34.56 -1.08
C ARG A 46 12.72 33.86 -0.51
N ALA A 47 13.74 34.63 -0.15
CA ALA A 47 14.97 34.09 0.43
C ALA A 47 14.72 33.44 1.81
N GLU A 48 13.91 34.07 2.68
CA GLU A 48 13.54 33.46 3.96
C GLU A 48 12.65 32.23 3.78
N LEU A 49 11.71 32.25 2.84
CA LEU A 49 10.89 31.08 2.53
C LEU A 49 11.73 29.92 1.99
N LYS A 50 12.74 30.17 1.14
CA LYS A 50 13.71 29.15 0.70
C LYS A 50 14.53 28.60 1.86
N LYS A 51 14.99 29.46 2.77
CA LYS A 51 15.70 29.04 3.99
C LYS A 51 14.80 28.23 4.91
N PHE A 52 13.53 28.61 5.05
CA PHE A 52 12.53 27.87 5.80
C PHE A 52 12.35 26.48 5.19
N LEU A 53 12.18 26.36 3.87
CA LEU A 53 12.13 25.07 3.16
C LEU A 53 13.38 24.20 3.37
N GLY A 54 14.56 24.81 3.50
CA GLY A 54 15.82 24.11 3.74
C GLY A 54 16.11 23.78 5.21
N SER A 55 15.43 24.42 6.17
CA SER A 55 15.72 24.31 7.61
C SER A 55 14.61 23.62 8.40
N HIS A 56 13.39 23.57 7.86
CA HIS A 56 12.26 22.90 8.49
C HIS A 56 12.07 21.50 7.92
N PRO A 57 11.56 20.57 8.72
CA PRO A 57 11.25 19.25 8.22
C PRO A 57 10.23 19.35 7.09
N LYS A 58 10.53 18.71 5.95
CA LYS A 58 9.60 18.60 4.83
C LYS A 58 8.25 18.09 5.36
N VAL A 59 7.16 18.78 5.03
CA VAL A 59 5.81 18.26 5.29
C VAL A 59 5.54 17.20 4.24
N LEU A 60 5.51 15.94 4.65
CA LEU A 60 5.24 14.83 3.73
C LEU A 60 3.74 14.67 3.51
N GLY A 61 3.35 14.65 2.24
CA GLY A 61 1.98 14.45 1.80
C GLY A 61 1.75 13.06 1.23
N ILE A 62 0.52 12.83 0.76
CA ILE A 62 0.13 11.57 0.12
C ILE A 62 0.97 11.26 -1.12
N LYS A 63 1.44 12.26 -1.85
CA LYS A 63 2.31 12.06 -3.01
C LYS A 63 3.65 11.42 -2.65
N ASP A 64 4.24 11.81 -1.52
CA ASP A 64 5.49 11.21 -1.02
C ASP A 64 5.28 9.75 -0.61
N LEU A 65 4.12 9.45 0.00
CA LEU A 65 3.74 8.08 0.32
C LEU A 65 3.55 7.22 -0.93
N VAL A 66 2.86 7.73 -1.95
CA VAL A 66 2.67 7.03 -3.23
C VAL A 66 4.01 6.72 -3.88
N ALA A 67 4.91 7.71 -4.00
CA ALA A 67 6.24 7.49 -4.56
C ALA A 67 7.01 6.40 -3.80
N LYS A 68 6.91 6.37 -2.46
CA LYS A 68 7.57 5.37 -1.64
C LYS A 68 7.00 3.96 -1.82
N LEU A 69 5.69 3.85 -2.06
CA LEU A 69 5.03 2.58 -2.39
C LEU A 69 5.44 2.09 -3.78
N GLU A 70 5.53 2.98 -4.76
CA GLU A 70 5.97 2.62 -6.12
C GLU A 70 7.41 2.08 -6.14
N GLU A 71 8.30 2.61 -5.29
CA GLU A 71 9.67 2.13 -5.11
C GLU A 71 9.75 0.66 -4.64
N THR A 72 8.71 0.10 -4.00
CA THR A 72 8.74 -1.29 -3.51
C THR A 72 8.66 -2.33 -4.63
N ALA A 73 8.25 -1.93 -5.85
CA ALA A 73 8.12 -2.83 -7.00
C ALA A 73 9.42 -3.59 -7.29
N GLN A 74 10.58 -2.94 -7.14
CA GLN A 74 11.88 -3.60 -7.32
C GLN A 74 12.18 -4.60 -6.20
N GLN A 75 11.82 -4.28 -4.96
CA GLN A 75 12.01 -5.16 -3.80
C GLN A 75 11.16 -6.44 -3.94
N HIS A 76 9.94 -6.34 -4.47
CA HIS A 76 9.12 -7.53 -4.74
C HIS A 76 9.75 -8.47 -5.78
N ARG A 77 10.38 -7.91 -6.84
CA ARG A 77 11.14 -8.72 -7.82
C ARG A 77 12.34 -9.42 -7.19
N GLU A 78 13.04 -8.72 -6.29
CA GLU A 78 14.19 -9.28 -5.57
C GLU A 78 13.77 -10.39 -4.59
N ILE A 79 12.66 -10.20 -3.88
CA ILE A 79 12.09 -11.23 -2.99
C ILE A 79 11.74 -12.47 -3.80
N ALA A 80 11.02 -12.34 -4.91
CA ALA A 80 10.70 -13.49 -5.77
C ALA A 80 11.96 -14.24 -6.23
N ARG A 81 13.02 -13.52 -6.63
CA ARG A 81 14.31 -14.10 -7.03
C ARG A 81 15.09 -14.73 -5.87
N ALA A 82 15.02 -14.18 -4.67
CA ALA A 82 15.71 -14.71 -3.49
C ALA A 82 14.98 -15.94 -2.92
N SER A 83 13.65 -15.92 -2.92
CA SER A 83 12.81 -17.05 -2.54
C SER A 83 13.00 -18.23 -3.51
N LEU A 84 13.23 -17.98 -4.80
CA LEU A 84 13.69 -18.97 -5.78
C LEU A 84 15.03 -19.64 -5.43
N LYS A 85 15.82 -19.14 -4.48
CA LYS A 85 17.07 -19.78 -4.04
C LYS A 85 16.94 -20.52 -2.71
N ASN A 86 16.00 -20.11 -1.86
CA ASN A 86 15.95 -20.51 -0.46
C ASN A 86 14.68 -21.29 -0.09
N ALA A 87 13.58 -21.13 -0.83
CA ALA A 87 12.32 -21.80 -0.56
C ALA A 87 12.12 -22.94 -1.55
N LEU A 88 12.17 -24.18 -1.05
CA LEU A 88 12.00 -25.42 -1.82
C LEU A 88 10.71 -25.42 -2.66
N TRP A 89 9.66 -24.72 -2.21
CA TRP A 89 8.38 -24.62 -2.92
C TRP A 89 8.42 -23.68 -4.13
N TYR A 90 9.28 -22.65 -4.15
CA TYR A 90 9.35 -21.71 -5.27
C TYR A 90 9.89 -22.36 -6.55
N HIS A 91 10.72 -23.40 -6.42
CA HIS A 91 11.16 -24.22 -7.55
C HIS A 91 10.04 -25.09 -8.16
N LYS A 92 8.96 -25.35 -7.42
CA LYS A 92 7.79 -26.08 -7.93
C LYS A 92 6.91 -25.22 -8.84
N LEU A 93 7.05 -23.90 -8.77
CA LEU A 93 6.33 -22.99 -9.65
C LEU A 93 6.96 -22.99 -11.04
N ASN A 94 6.18 -23.31 -12.06
CA ASN A 94 6.58 -23.09 -13.45
C ASN A 94 6.64 -21.58 -13.78
N ALA A 95 7.22 -21.23 -14.94
CA ALA A 95 7.38 -19.83 -15.34
C ALA A 95 6.05 -19.07 -15.48
N GLU A 96 4.99 -19.77 -15.90
CA GLU A 96 3.64 -19.20 -16.04
C GLU A 96 3.06 -18.82 -14.68
N ALA A 97 3.16 -19.71 -13.69
CA ALA A 97 2.71 -19.45 -12.34
C ALA A 97 3.49 -18.29 -11.70
N GLN A 98 4.80 -18.22 -11.95
CA GLN A 98 5.60 -17.10 -11.44
C GLN A 98 5.15 -15.76 -12.03
N GLU A 99 4.85 -15.70 -13.32
CA GLU A 99 4.40 -14.46 -13.97
C GLU A 99 3.00 -14.06 -13.50
N HIS A 100 2.08 -15.01 -13.33
CA HIS A 100 0.74 -14.73 -12.83
C HIS A 100 0.78 -14.22 -11.38
N LEU A 101 1.59 -14.83 -10.51
CA LEU A 101 1.81 -14.32 -9.14
C LEU A 101 2.43 -12.91 -9.15
N ALA A 102 3.36 -12.64 -10.07
CA ALA A 102 3.94 -11.32 -10.23
C ALA A 102 2.90 -10.29 -10.69
N GLU A 103 2.00 -10.65 -11.60
CA GLU A 103 0.89 -9.81 -12.06
C GLU A 103 -0.10 -9.51 -10.94
N LEU A 104 -0.48 -10.51 -10.13
CA LEU A 104 -1.31 -10.31 -8.94
C LEU A 104 -0.68 -9.31 -7.97
N GLY A 105 0.63 -9.44 -7.72
CA GLY A 105 1.36 -8.50 -6.87
C GLY A 105 1.37 -7.07 -7.42
N ARG A 106 1.54 -6.88 -8.74
CA ARG A 106 1.49 -5.56 -9.39
C ARG A 106 0.09 -4.94 -9.29
N ARG A 107 -0.95 -5.71 -9.61
CA ARG A 107 -2.36 -5.29 -9.48
C ARG A 107 -2.70 -4.89 -8.04
N LEU A 108 -2.26 -5.69 -7.06
CA LEU A 108 -2.46 -5.38 -5.64
C LEU A 108 -1.81 -4.06 -5.25
N LEU A 109 -0.55 -3.82 -5.63
CA LEU A 109 0.15 -2.55 -5.36
C LEU A 109 -0.58 -1.35 -5.97
N SER A 110 -1.03 -1.47 -7.23
CA SER A 110 -1.81 -0.42 -7.88
C SER A 110 -3.13 -0.14 -7.16
N LEU A 111 -3.83 -1.18 -6.68
CA LEU A 111 -5.08 -1.02 -5.93
C LEU A 111 -4.84 -0.41 -4.54
N ILE A 112 -3.75 -0.74 -3.84
CA ILE A 112 -3.36 -0.10 -2.58
C ILE A 112 -3.14 1.40 -2.81
N ILE A 113 -2.44 1.79 -3.87
CA ILE A 113 -2.23 3.20 -4.23
C ILE A 113 -3.57 3.88 -4.55
N LYS A 114 -4.45 3.23 -5.33
CA LYS A 114 -5.80 3.74 -5.62
C LYS A 114 -6.62 3.94 -4.34
N TYR A 115 -6.57 2.98 -3.41
CA TYR A 115 -7.29 3.02 -2.13
C TYR A 115 -6.93 4.25 -1.27
N ILE A 116 -5.65 4.61 -1.22
CA ILE A 116 -5.18 5.77 -0.43
C ILE A 116 -5.40 7.11 -1.14
N THR A 117 -5.44 7.12 -2.47
CA THR A 117 -5.55 8.33 -3.28
C THR A 117 -7.01 8.70 -3.61
N GLU A 118 -7.92 7.73 -3.69
CA GLU A 118 -9.33 7.90 -4.06
C GLU A 118 -10.31 7.46 -2.95
N PRO A 119 -10.48 8.26 -1.86
CA PRO A 119 -11.37 7.91 -0.76
C PRO A 119 -12.81 7.58 -1.15
N SER A 120 -13.34 8.20 -2.22
CA SER A 120 -14.70 7.98 -2.72
C SER A 120 -14.91 6.61 -3.36
N LYS A 121 -13.83 5.87 -3.71
CA LYS A 121 -13.91 4.55 -4.33
C LYS A 121 -13.45 3.42 -3.41
N ARG A 122 -13.26 3.70 -2.12
CA ARG A 122 -12.68 2.73 -1.16
C ARG A 122 -13.44 1.40 -1.12
N GLU A 123 -14.76 1.43 -1.14
CA GLU A 123 -15.59 0.21 -1.10
C GLU A 123 -15.38 -0.67 -2.34
N GLU A 124 -15.46 -0.09 -3.55
CA GLU A 124 -15.17 -0.76 -4.82
C GLU A 124 -13.74 -1.35 -4.82
N VAL A 125 -12.76 -0.56 -4.37
CA VAL A 125 -11.35 -0.96 -4.37
C VAL A 125 -11.09 -2.10 -3.38
N VAL A 126 -11.73 -2.11 -2.21
CA VAL A 126 -11.63 -3.22 -1.25
C VAL A 126 -12.16 -4.51 -1.87
N GLN A 127 -13.27 -4.45 -2.61
CA GLN A 127 -13.79 -5.64 -3.29
C GLN A 127 -12.78 -6.18 -4.31
N LEU A 128 -12.20 -5.32 -5.14
CA LEU A 128 -11.16 -5.71 -6.10
C LEU A 128 -9.93 -6.32 -5.42
N ILE A 129 -9.55 -5.82 -4.24
CA ILE A 129 -8.42 -6.36 -3.47
C ILE A 129 -8.75 -7.74 -2.89
N ARG A 130 -10.00 -7.95 -2.43
CA ARG A 130 -10.46 -9.29 -2.02
C ARG A 130 -10.46 -10.26 -3.19
N ASP A 131 -10.86 -9.81 -4.38
CA ASP A 131 -10.84 -10.63 -5.59
C ASP A 131 -9.39 -11.05 -5.95
N ILE A 132 -8.41 -10.14 -5.82
CA ILE A 132 -6.99 -10.47 -5.96
C ILE A 132 -6.54 -11.50 -4.92
N GLY A 133 -6.92 -11.32 -3.65
CA GLY A 133 -6.63 -12.27 -2.60
C GLY A 133 -7.19 -13.66 -2.91
N HIS A 134 -8.45 -13.72 -3.36
CA HIS A 134 -9.12 -14.95 -3.75
C HIS A 134 -8.42 -15.65 -4.92
N GLU A 135 -8.14 -14.92 -6.01
CA GLU A 135 -7.42 -15.43 -7.18
C GLU A 135 -6.05 -16.01 -6.79
N HIS A 136 -5.33 -15.30 -5.91
CA HIS A 136 -4.04 -15.74 -5.38
C HIS A 136 -4.17 -17.03 -4.55
N GLY A 137 -5.16 -17.12 -3.66
CA GLY A 137 -5.38 -18.29 -2.82
C GLY A 137 -5.77 -19.54 -3.61
N GLU A 138 -6.68 -19.40 -4.59
CA GLU A 138 -7.04 -20.49 -5.48
C GLU A 138 -5.84 -20.99 -6.28
N MET A 139 -5.02 -20.08 -6.79
CA MET A 139 -3.85 -20.41 -7.57
C MET A 139 -2.83 -21.22 -6.76
N LEU A 140 -2.51 -20.77 -5.54
CA LEU A 140 -1.56 -21.48 -4.67
C LEU A 140 -2.10 -22.85 -4.23
N ALA A 141 -3.41 -22.97 -4.05
CA ALA A 141 -4.04 -24.25 -3.73
C ALA A 141 -3.98 -25.24 -4.91
N LYS A 142 -4.24 -24.78 -6.14
CA LYS A 142 -4.11 -25.60 -7.37
C LYS A 142 -2.69 -26.07 -7.63
N LEU A 143 -1.69 -25.33 -7.12
CA LEU A 143 -0.28 -25.69 -7.17
C LEU A 143 0.15 -26.60 -6.00
N GLU A 144 -0.81 -27.01 -5.16
CA GLU A 144 -0.60 -27.88 -3.99
C GLU A 144 0.38 -27.30 -2.97
N LEU A 145 0.48 -25.96 -2.88
CA LEU A 145 1.27 -25.34 -1.83
C LEU A 145 0.52 -25.44 -0.50
N PRO A 146 1.21 -25.79 0.60
CA PRO A 146 0.64 -25.69 1.93
C PRO A 146 0.12 -24.28 2.23
N LEU A 147 -0.97 -24.20 2.99
CA LEU A 147 -1.54 -22.91 3.40
C LEU A 147 -0.52 -22.06 4.19
N THR A 148 0.28 -22.69 5.04
CA THR A 148 1.33 -22.01 5.81
C THR A 148 2.36 -21.34 4.89
N ASP A 149 2.81 -22.07 3.88
CA ASP A 149 3.80 -21.58 2.91
C ASP A 149 3.20 -20.44 2.06
N SER A 150 1.91 -20.57 1.72
CA SER A 150 1.15 -19.54 1.00
C SER A 150 1.03 -18.24 1.80
N VAL A 151 0.74 -18.34 3.10
CA VAL A 151 0.67 -17.20 4.02
C VAL A 151 2.06 -16.59 4.22
N GLU A 152 3.10 -17.40 4.41
CA GLU A 152 4.47 -16.91 4.52
C GLU A 152 4.90 -16.15 3.27
N ALA A 153 4.60 -16.68 2.08
CA ALA A 153 4.86 -16.02 0.81
C ALA A 153 4.19 -14.64 0.76
N PHE A 154 2.92 -14.55 1.11
CA PHE A 154 2.19 -13.28 1.15
C PHE A 154 2.84 -12.30 2.13
N LEU A 155 3.20 -12.74 3.35
CA LEU A 155 3.80 -11.91 4.38
C LEU A 155 5.19 -11.38 3.98
N LEU A 156 5.98 -12.16 3.25
CA LEU A 156 7.26 -11.70 2.69
C LEU A 156 7.05 -10.50 1.76
N HIS A 157 6.04 -10.55 0.90
CA HIS A 157 5.69 -9.44 0.02
C HIS A 157 4.93 -8.30 0.75
N ARG A 158 4.27 -8.55 1.88
CA ARG A 158 3.66 -7.52 2.73
C ARG A 158 4.70 -6.59 3.37
N SER A 159 5.87 -7.14 3.71
CA SER A 159 6.91 -6.42 4.47
C SER A 159 7.45 -5.15 3.77
N PRO A 160 7.86 -5.16 2.48
CA PRO A 160 8.30 -3.96 1.78
C PRO A 160 7.26 -2.81 1.80
N ILE A 161 5.98 -3.15 1.65
CA ILE A 161 4.88 -2.17 1.61
C ILE A 161 4.74 -1.49 2.98
N LEU A 162 4.74 -2.25 4.07
CA LEU A 162 4.70 -1.68 5.42
C LEU A 162 6.00 -0.96 5.81
N ASN A 163 7.14 -1.40 5.28
CA ASN A 163 8.40 -0.69 5.50
C ASN A 163 8.40 0.65 4.78
N ALA A 164 7.79 0.75 3.59
CA ALA A 164 7.61 2.02 2.88
C ALA A 164 6.79 3.02 3.71
N THR A 165 5.70 2.57 4.35
CA THR A 165 4.86 3.45 5.19
C THR A 165 5.60 3.92 6.46
N THR A 166 6.35 3.05 7.12
CA THR A 166 7.09 3.39 8.35
C THR A 166 8.37 4.19 8.11
N GLN A 167 9.01 4.09 6.93
CA GLN A 167 10.20 4.89 6.60
C GLN A 167 9.90 6.39 6.55
N LEU A 168 8.68 6.79 6.20
CA LEU A 168 8.24 8.18 6.26
C LEU A 168 8.22 8.72 7.69
N MET A 169 7.96 7.87 8.68
CA MET A 169 7.96 8.24 10.11
C MET A 169 9.37 8.38 10.69
N LYS A 170 10.38 7.71 10.10
CA LYS A 170 11.76 7.70 10.62
C LYS A 170 12.55 8.97 10.30
N ARG A 171 12.11 9.74 9.32
CA ARG A 171 12.68 11.06 9.05
C ARG A 171 12.13 12.03 10.09
N ARG A 172 12.90 13.03 10.54
CA ARG A 172 12.44 14.07 11.49
C ARG A 172 11.36 15.00 10.87
N GLU A 173 10.60 14.50 9.89
CA GLU A 173 9.64 15.15 9.01
C GLU A 173 8.23 15.17 9.64
N ILE A 174 7.45 16.19 9.30
CA ILE A 174 6.08 16.33 9.81
C ILE A 174 5.15 15.64 8.82
N LEU A 175 4.43 14.61 9.27
CA LEU A 175 3.44 13.92 8.46
C LEU A 175 2.10 14.67 8.51
N THR A 176 1.44 14.82 7.37
CA THR A 176 0.05 15.28 7.36
C THR A 176 -0.87 14.25 8.03
N GLY A 177 -1.97 14.69 8.66
CA GLY A 177 -2.95 13.77 9.25
C GLY A 177 -3.50 12.75 8.25
N ARG A 178 -3.63 13.15 6.98
CA ARG A 178 -4.01 12.26 5.87
C ARG A 178 -2.99 11.15 5.61
N VAL A 179 -1.69 11.42 5.76
CA VAL A 179 -0.64 10.39 5.65
C VAL A 179 -0.71 9.42 6.83
N VAL A 180 -0.91 9.93 8.06
CA VAL A 180 -1.08 9.07 9.24
C VAL A 180 -2.26 8.12 9.08
N GLU A 181 -3.41 8.61 8.59
CA GLU A 181 -4.57 7.77 8.26
C GLU A 181 -4.21 6.74 7.17
N ALA A 182 -3.56 7.17 6.09
CA ALA A 182 -3.18 6.29 4.98
C ALA A 182 -2.27 5.13 5.42
N ILE A 183 -1.38 5.33 6.39
CA ILE A 183 -0.52 4.27 6.93
C ILE A 183 -1.38 3.13 7.52
N SER A 184 -2.38 3.46 8.33
CA SER A 184 -3.29 2.46 8.91
C SER A 184 -4.14 1.77 7.85
N LEU A 185 -4.61 2.52 6.86
CA LEU A 185 -5.41 2.01 5.74
C LEU A 185 -4.65 0.99 4.88
N VAL A 186 -3.36 1.21 4.64
CA VAL A 186 -2.51 0.26 3.88
C VAL A 186 -2.43 -1.09 4.59
N ALA A 187 -2.26 -1.10 5.92
CA ALA A 187 -2.22 -2.35 6.68
C ALA A 187 -3.56 -3.08 6.61
N GLN A 188 -4.66 -2.37 6.85
CA GLN A 188 -6.02 -2.94 6.80
C GLN A 188 -6.31 -3.60 5.45
N VAL A 189 -5.99 -2.93 4.34
CA VAL A 189 -6.33 -3.43 3.01
C VAL A 189 -5.47 -4.62 2.57
N LEU A 190 -4.22 -4.69 3.05
CA LEU A 190 -3.37 -5.87 2.87
C LEU A 190 -3.92 -7.07 3.66
N ASP A 191 -4.46 -6.84 4.86
CA ASP A 191 -5.03 -7.89 5.70
C ASP A 191 -6.33 -8.44 5.09
N GLU A 192 -7.15 -7.60 4.44
CA GLU A 192 -8.31 -8.05 3.65
C GLU A 192 -7.91 -9.01 2.51
N ALA A 193 -6.84 -8.70 1.78
CA ALA A 193 -6.32 -9.59 0.74
C ALA A 193 -5.83 -10.92 1.32
N LEU A 194 -5.13 -10.89 2.46
CA LEU A 194 -4.64 -12.09 3.13
C LEU A 194 -5.79 -12.98 3.60
N VAL A 195 -6.84 -12.41 4.20
CA VAL A 195 -8.02 -13.16 4.63
C VAL A 195 -8.71 -13.82 3.43
N ALA A 196 -8.88 -13.08 2.32
CA ALA A 196 -9.47 -13.64 1.09
C ALA A 196 -8.63 -14.78 0.49
N LEU A 197 -7.30 -14.65 0.52
CA LEU A 197 -6.36 -15.70 0.11
C LEU A 197 -6.53 -16.96 0.95
N VAL A 198 -6.52 -16.82 2.27
CA VAL A 198 -6.67 -17.96 3.20
C VAL A 198 -8.01 -18.67 2.97
N ALA A 199 -9.10 -17.89 2.85
CA ALA A 199 -10.43 -18.44 2.61
C ALA A 199 -10.51 -19.22 1.30
N ALA A 200 -9.99 -18.66 0.20
CA ALA A 200 -10.00 -19.31 -1.12
C ALA A 200 -9.17 -20.59 -1.14
N HIS A 201 -7.99 -20.56 -0.53
CA HIS A 201 -7.10 -21.72 -0.44
C HIS A 201 -7.76 -22.88 0.32
N GLN A 202 -8.36 -22.59 1.48
CA GLN A 202 -9.08 -23.58 2.27
C GLN A 202 -10.30 -24.17 1.55
N GLN A 203 -11.09 -23.32 0.85
CA GLN A 203 -12.25 -23.78 0.09
C GLN A 203 -11.86 -24.74 -1.03
N HIS A 204 -10.72 -24.51 -1.69
CA HIS A 204 -10.21 -25.43 -2.70
C HIS A 204 -9.87 -26.81 -2.12
N ALA A 205 -9.22 -26.85 -0.96
CA ALA A 205 -8.88 -28.10 -0.26
C ALA A 205 -10.11 -28.87 0.28
N VAL A 206 -11.22 -28.17 0.54
CA VAL A 206 -12.50 -28.82 0.87
C VAL A 206 -13.14 -29.41 -0.37
N ARG A 207 -13.16 -28.65 -1.48
CA ARG A 207 -13.76 -29.09 -2.75
C ARG A 207 -13.09 -30.36 -3.30
N LEU A 208 -11.75 -30.42 -3.30
CA LEU A 208 -11.00 -31.60 -3.72
C LEU A 208 -11.38 -32.85 -2.90
N ARG A 209 -11.51 -32.72 -1.57
CA ARG A 209 -11.94 -33.83 -0.72
C ARG A 209 -13.38 -34.27 -0.99
N GLU A 210 -14.27 -33.35 -1.31
CA GLU A 210 -15.65 -33.67 -1.68
C GLU A 210 -15.74 -34.36 -3.06
N GLU A 211 -14.84 -34.02 -3.99
CA GLU A 211 -14.71 -34.65 -5.30
C GLU A 211 -14.11 -36.06 -5.19
N GLU A 212 -13.02 -36.23 -4.43
CA GLU A 212 -12.41 -37.54 -4.12
C GLU A 212 -13.40 -38.48 -3.41
N TRP A 213 -14.17 -37.98 -2.43
CA TRP A 213 -15.19 -38.77 -1.73
C TRP A 213 -16.31 -39.25 -2.67
N LYS A 214 -16.70 -38.42 -3.65
CA LYS A 214 -17.71 -38.81 -4.65
C LYS A 214 -17.20 -39.85 -5.65
N GLU A 215 -15.91 -39.84 -5.95
CA GLU A 215 -15.28 -40.84 -6.83
C GLU A 215 -14.99 -42.17 -6.09
N GLU A 216 -14.69 -42.13 -4.79
CA GLU A 216 -14.40 -43.31 -3.98
C GLU A 216 -15.63 -44.05 -3.43
N THR A 217 -16.81 -43.44 -3.41
CA THR A 217 -18.06 -44.17 -3.12
C THR A 217 -18.60 -44.84 -4.39
N PRO A 218 -18.55 -46.19 -4.52
CA PRO A 218 -19.32 -46.88 -5.56
C PRO A 218 -20.81 -46.62 -5.29
N GLY A 219 -21.57 -46.41 -6.36
CA GLY A 219 -23.01 -46.18 -6.28
C GLY A 219 -23.71 -47.22 -5.41
N ASP A 220 -24.66 -46.71 -4.62
CA ASP A 220 -25.68 -47.44 -3.87
C ASP A 220 -25.24 -48.35 -2.71
N ILE A 221 -25.45 -47.84 -1.49
CA ILE A 221 -25.64 -48.65 -0.28
C ILE A 221 -26.98 -49.45 -0.33
N SER A 222 -27.78 -49.28 -1.40
CA SER A 222 -29.05 -49.99 -1.61
C SER A 222 -28.88 -51.52 -1.68
N ASP A 223 -27.74 -52.05 -2.12
CA ASP A 223 -27.54 -53.50 -2.26
C ASP A 223 -27.05 -54.21 -0.99
N ALA A 224 -26.63 -53.46 0.05
CA ALA A 224 -26.10 -54.04 1.29
C ALA A 224 -27.16 -54.43 2.33
N LEU A 225 -28.44 -54.13 2.09
CA LEU A 225 -29.57 -54.49 2.98
C LEU A 225 -30.46 -55.61 2.41
N ALA A 226 -30.02 -56.31 1.36
CA ALA A 226 -30.79 -57.36 0.69
C ALA A 226 -30.38 -58.81 1.06
N LEU A 227 -29.64 -59.04 2.15
CA LEU A 227 -29.33 -60.38 2.69
C LEU A 227 -29.66 -60.46 4.18
#